data_AF-A0A2G9QEX9-F1
#
_entry.id   AF-A0A2G9QEX9-F1
#
_cell.length_a   1.000
_cell.length_b   1.000
_cell.length_c   1.000
_cell.angle_alpha   90.00
_cell.angle_beta   90.00
_cell.angle_gamma   90.00
#
_symmetry.space_group_name_H-M   'P 1'
#
loop_
_entity.id
_entity.type
_entity.pdbx_description
1 polymer ?
#
loop_
_entity_poly.entity_id
_entity_poly.type
_entity_poly.pdbx_seq_one_letter_code
_entity_poly.pdbx_strand_id
1 'polypeptide(L)'
;MSFSEYNCSLIVEPVSLHFLFCSSIAHKRRQSGRRGKQVSLLPHEKELLAAVGEDEIRKLLAHQDRLQAQRRQRQRAEEQSSTSSTY
;
A
#
# COMPACT_ATOMS: atom_id res chain seq x y z
N MET A 1 -20.65 30.01 2.12
CA MET A 1 -19.48 29.16 1.89
C MET A 1 -19.70 28.44 0.56
N SER A 2 -19.21 29.05 -0.53
CA SER A 2 -19.36 28.56 -1.90
C SER A 2 -18.32 27.46 -2.18
N PHE A 3 -18.72 26.44 -2.93
CA PHE A 3 -17.89 25.28 -3.32
C PHE A 3 -16.58 25.64 -4.06
N SER A 4 -16.41 26.91 -4.42
CA SER A 4 -15.29 27.48 -5.16
C SER A 4 -13.98 27.59 -4.35
N GLU A 5 -14.05 27.67 -3.02
CA GLU A 5 -12.87 27.91 -2.18
C GLU A 5 -12.09 26.62 -1.84
N TYR A 6 -12.58 25.46 -2.26
CA TYR A 6 -11.92 24.17 -2.05
C TYR A 6 -10.84 23.82 -3.09
N ASN A 7 -10.57 24.70 -4.05
CA ASN A 7 -9.81 24.35 -5.27
C ASN A 7 -8.29 24.63 -5.23
N CYS A 8 -7.69 25.21 -4.18
CA CYS A 8 -6.34 25.78 -4.32
C CYS A 8 -5.29 25.38 -3.27
N SER A 9 -5.35 24.21 -2.64
CA SER A 9 -4.23 23.76 -1.76
C SER A 9 -3.85 22.28 -1.84
N LEU A 10 -4.51 21.50 -2.69
CA LEU A 10 -4.10 20.13 -3.00
C LEU A 10 -3.48 20.07 -4.40
N ILE A 11 -2.45 20.88 -4.65
CA ILE A 11 -1.52 20.61 -5.75
C ILE A 11 -0.66 19.43 -5.30
N VAL A 12 -1.28 18.26 -5.24
CA VAL A 12 -0.55 17.00 -5.08
C VAL A 12 -0.02 16.68 -6.47
N GLU A 13 1.30 16.57 -6.60
CA GLU A 13 1.89 16.19 -7.88
C GLU A 13 1.18 14.94 -8.44
N PRO A 14 0.94 14.85 -9.76
CA PRO A 14 0.27 13.70 -10.36
C PRO A 14 0.90 12.36 -9.97
N VAL A 15 2.22 12.34 -9.77
CA VAL A 15 2.99 11.18 -9.30
C VAL A 15 2.62 10.79 -7.86
N SER A 16 2.44 11.79 -6.99
CA SER A 16 2.03 11.59 -5.61
C SER A 16 0.59 11.06 -5.52
N LEU A 17 -0.33 11.56 -6.37
CA LEU A 17 -1.69 11.02 -6.47
C LEU A 17 -1.70 9.57 -6.95
N HIS A 18 -0.90 9.26 -7.96
CA HIS A 18 -0.75 7.89 -8.46
C HIS A 18 -0.22 6.95 -7.37
N PHE A 19 0.83 7.36 -6.66
CA PHE A 19 1.38 6.57 -5.56
C PHE A 19 0.38 6.34 -4.42
N LEU A 20 -0.39 7.37 -4.04
CA LEU A 20 -1.43 7.29 -3.02
C LEU A 20 -2.56 6.36 -3.46
N PHE A 21 -3.01 6.46 -4.70
CA PHE A 21 -4.02 5.58 -5.28
C PHE A 21 -3.55 4.12 -5.25
N CYS A 22 -2.36 3.84 -5.78
CA CYS A 22 -1.79 2.50 -5.81
C CYS A 22 -1.65 1.91 -4.40
N SER A 23 -1.22 2.73 -3.43
CA SER A 23 -1.10 2.33 -2.03
C SER A 23 -2.45 2.03 -1.38
N SER A 24 -3.48 2.83 -1.67
CA SER A 24 -4.85 2.62 -1.18
C SER A 24 -5.42 1.28 -1.68
N ILE A 25 -5.28 0.99 -2.98
CA ILE A 25 -5.73 -0.26 -3.58
C ILE A 25 -4.95 -1.46 -3.02
N ALA A 26 -3.62 -1.33 -2.89
CA ALA A 26 -2.79 -2.36 -2.27
C ALA A 26 -3.23 -2.63 -0.82
N HIS A 27 -3.58 -1.59 -0.05
CA HIS A 27 -4.07 -1.76 1.31
C HIS A 27 -5.42 -2.48 1.35
N LYS A 28 -6.39 -2.07 0.51
CA LYS A 28 -7.70 -2.75 0.40
C LYS A 28 -7.54 -4.24 0.02
N ARG A 29 -6.64 -4.55 -0.92
CA ARG A 29 -6.29 -5.93 -1.29
C ARG A 29 -5.78 -6.73 -0.09
N ARG A 30 -4.85 -6.18 0.70
CA ARG A 30 -4.36 -6.83 1.93
C ARG A 30 -5.46 -7.06 2.97
N GLN A 31 -6.36 -6.11 3.16
CA GLN A 31 -7.48 -6.26 4.09
C GLN A 31 -8.47 -7.36 3.64
N SER A 32 -8.74 -7.44 2.35
CA SER A 32 -9.61 -8.48 1.78
C SER A 32 -8.95 -9.87 1.73
N GLY A 33 -7.62 -9.93 1.68
CA GLY A 33 -6.81 -11.10 1.32
C GLY A 33 -6.75 -12.24 2.32
N ARG A 34 -7.56 -12.26 3.39
CA ARG A 34 -7.71 -13.44 4.26
C ARG A 34 -8.71 -14.48 3.74
N ARG A 35 -9.53 -14.14 2.77
CA ARG A 35 -10.40 -15.06 2.01
C ARG A 35 -10.38 -14.58 0.57
N GLY A 36 -10.34 -15.46 -0.42
CA GLY A 36 -10.31 -15.13 -1.86
C GLY A 36 -11.55 -14.40 -2.40
N LYS A 37 -12.06 -13.41 -1.67
CA LYS A 37 -13.10 -12.48 -2.08
C LYS A 37 -12.44 -11.37 -2.87
N GLN A 38 -12.96 -11.14 -4.07
CA GLN A 38 -12.61 -10.01 -4.91
C GLN A 38 -12.74 -8.71 -4.11
N VAL A 39 -11.76 -7.80 -4.22
CA VAL A 39 -11.83 -6.49 -3.57
C VAL A 39 -13.05 -5.75 -4.10
N SER A 40 -13.91 -5.30 -3.20
CA SER A 40 -14.97 -4.37 -3.56
C SER A 40 -14.33 -3.02 -3.92
N LEU A 41 -14.28 -2.73 -5.22
CA LEU A 41 -13.83 -1.46 -5.76
C LEU A 41 -15.03 -0.64 -6.19
N LEU A 42 -15.02 0.65 -5.86
CA LEU A 42 -16.00 1.60 -6.36
C LEU A 42 -15.82 1.77 -7.89
N PRO A 43 -16.85 2.21 -8.63
CA PRO A 43 -16.76 2.35 -10.10
C PRO A 43 -15.56 3.19 -10.56
N HIS A 44 -15.35 4.35 -9.94
CA HIS A 44 -14.19 5.22 -10.24
C HIS A 44 -12.84 4.57 -9.91
N GLU A 45 -12.78 3.71 -8.88
CA GLU A 45 -11.56 2.97 -8.56
C GLU A 45 -11.24 1.91 -9.61
N LYS A 46 -12.27 1.30 -10.23
CA LYS A 46 -12.07 0.35 -11.32
C LYS A 46 -11.54 1.03 -12.57
N GLU A 47 -12.09 2.20 -12.90
CA GLU A 47 -11.63 3.01 -14.04
C GLU A 47 -10.18 3.46 -13.84
N LEU A 48 -9.85 3.99 -12.67
CA LEU A 48 -8.48 4.36 -12.33
C LEU A 48 -7.55 3.16 -12.31
N LEU A 49 -7.98 2.02 -11.77
CA LEU A 49 -7.18 0.80 -11.78
C LEU A 49 -6.96 0.26 -13.21
N ALA A 50 -7.94 0.40 -14.11
CA ALA A 50 -7.79 0.04 -15.51
C ALA A 50 -6.76 0.95 -16.22
N ALA A 51 -6.74 2.24 -15.87
CA ALA A 51 -5.77 3.20 -16.41
C ALA A 51 -4.34 2.98 -15.85
N VAL A 52 -4.22 2.62 -14.58
CA VAL A 52 -2.93 2.37 -13.90
C VAL A 52 -2.36 0.99 -14.25
N GLY A 53 -3.22 -0.01 -14.40
CA GLY A 53 -2.85 -1.41 -14.61
C GLY A 53 -2.68 -2.18 -13.30
N GLU A 54 -3.12 -3.44 -13.30
CA GLU A 54 -3.00 -4.30 -12.12
C GLU A 54 -1.55 -4.63 -11.74
N ASP A 55 -0.63 -4.58 -12.71
CA ASP A 55 0.77 -4.94 -12.50
C ASP A 55 1.49 -4.00 -11.55
N GLU A 56 1.22 -2.69 -11.63
CA GLU A 56 1.82 -1.73 -10.71
C GLU A 56 1.38 -1.98 -9.27
N ILE A 57 0.12 -2.37 -9.07
CA ILE A 57 -0.39 -2.79 -7.76
C ILE A 57 0.28 -4.09 -7.29
N ARG A 58 0.45 -5.07 -8.18
CA ARG A 58 1.16 -6.33 -7.87
C ARG A 58 2.60 -6.09 -7.46
N LYS A 59 3.33 -5.25 -8.21
CA LYS A 59 4.71 -4.85 -7.90
C LYS A 59 4.80 -4.16 -6.53
N LEU A 60 3.89 -3.23 -6.26
CA LEU A 60 3.85 -2.52 -4.98
C LEU A 60 3.60 -3.47 -3.80
N LEU A 61 2.66 -4.41 -3.95
CA LEU A 61 2.39 -5.44 -2.94
C LEU A 61 3.61 -6.31 -2.65
N ALA A 62 4.26 -6.82 -3.71
CA ALA A 62 5.46 -7.64 -3.60
C ALA A 62 6.62 -6.89 -2.94
N HIS A 63 6.80 -5.61 -3.27
CA HIS A 63 7.82 -4.77 -2.64
C HIS A 63 7.56 -4.61 -1.13
N GLN A 64 6.33 -4.30 -0.74
CA GLN A 64 5.95 -4.18 0.68
C GLN A 64 6.12 -5.49 1.44
N ASP A 65 5.78 -6.64 0.83
CA ASP A 65 5.97 -7.96 1.45
C ASP A 65 7.46 -8.27 1.67
N ARG A 66 8.31 -7.95 0.69
CA ARG A 66 9.76 -8.09 0.82
C ARG A 66 10.31 -7.24 1.96
N LEU A 67 9.91 -5.98 2.06
CA LEU A 67 10.33 -5.10 3.15
C LEU A 67 9.86 -5.64 4.51
N GLN A 68 8.62 -6.15 4.59
CA GLN A 68 8.09 -6.72 5.81
C GLN A 68 8.83 -8.00 6.21
N ALA A 69 9.17 -8.87 5.25
CA ALA A 69 9.99 -10.07 5.49
C ALA A 69 11.38 -9.70 6.01
N GLN A 70 12.02 -8.70 5.42
CA GLN A 70 13.33 -8.22 5.85
C GLN A 70 13.29 -7.64 7.27
N ARG A 71 12.27 -6.86 7.62
CA ARG A 71 12.08 -6.34 8.98
C ARG A 71 11.92 -7.47 10.00
N ARG A 72 11.12 -8.49 9.68
CA ARG A 72 10.96 -9.67 10.54
C ARG A 72 12.26 -10.45 10.71
N GLN A 73 13.08 -10.56 9.67
CA GLN A 73 14.39 -11.21 9.76
C GLN A 73 15.33 -10.44 10.70
N ARG A 74 15.38 -9.11 10.59
CA ARG A 74 16.18 -8.26 11.49
C ARG A 74 15.74 -8.40 12.95
N GLN A 75 14.43 -8.33 13.21
CA GLN A 75 13.88 -8.51 14.55
C GLN A 75 14.29 -9.87 15.17
N ARG A 76 14.17 -10.97 14.41
CA ARG A 76 14.61 -12.29 14.90
C ARG A 76 16.11 -12.35 15.19
N ALA A 77 16.93 -11.71 14.36
CA ALA A 77 18.37 -11.66 14.59
C ALA A 77 18.72 -10.86 15.87
N GLU A 78 18.02 -9.75 16.11
CA GLU A 78 18.13 -8.95 17.34
C GLU A 78 17.70 -9.76 18.58
N GLU A 79 16.56 -10.47 18.51
CA GLU A 79 16.07 -11.35 19.57
C GLU A 79 17.06 -12.50 19.89
N GLN A 80 17.68 -13.08 18.87
CA GLN A 80 18.72 -14.11 19.02
C GLN A 80 20.01 -13.56 19.62
N SER A 81 20.39 -12.32 19.28
CA SER A 81 21.56 -11.66 19.87
C SER A 81 21.34 -11.33 21.34
N SER A 82 20.12 -10.94 21.74
CA SER A 82 19.80 -10.67 23.15
C SER A 82 19.77 -11.94 24.00
N THR A 83 19.26 -13.05 23.45
CA THR A 83 19.25 -14.34 24.16
C THR A 83 20.64 -14.98 24.28
N SER A 84 21.54 -14.74 23.32
CA SER A 84 22.94 -15.21 23.40
C SER A 84 23.81 -14.45 24.42
N SER A 85 23.39 -13.29 24.90
CA SER A 85 24.18 -12.44 25.81
C SER A 85 23.93 -12.72 27.30
N THR A 86 23.12 -13.74 27.64
CA THR A 86 22.75 -14.07 29.04
C THR A 86 23.46 -15.34 29.56
N TYR A 87 24.55 -15.79 28.93
CA TYR A 87 25.38 -16.91 29.41
C TYR A 87 26.83 -16.48 29.64
#